data_AF-A0A495RHL1-F1
#
_entry.id   AF-A0A495RHL1-F1
#
_cell.length_a   1.000
_cell.length_b   1.000
_cell.length_c   1.000
_cell.angle_alpha   90.00
_cell.angle_beta   90.00
_cell.angle_gamma   90.00
#
_symmetry.space_group_name_H-M   'P 1'
#
loop_
_entity.id
_entity.type
_entity.pdbx_description
1 polymer ?
#
loop_
_entity_poly.entity_id
_entity_poly.type
_entity_poly.pdbx_seq_one_letter_code
_entity_poly.pdbx_strand_id
1 'polypeptide(L)'
;MGYIKSAALEETGYVVLDRYNNEIDPKEWLDVEYVDWKSSGDTRFAPLASAKGEIECNGFWNHKPPRTDKDGVWIDSQTAIAPTLTARAMEPGANVGRCRIIELQPNTYADCLYNLHQDDNNRLNPDGTGWVVRGFFNLTDDTTSYFVLRENRTDPSEETRIALPAGAQLIVDTQRLWHAAAHYGAEPRYCLITSWESGPELDAYIAKYNGVNKVDSYPVDQETLDAGQVEQERRIAARAAALAARGQQEVTVMSEA
;
A
#
# COMPACT_ATOMS: atom_id res chain seq x y z
N MET A 1 -13.54 23.30 5.84
CA MET A 1 -13.78 22.98 4.41
C MET A 1 -13.28 21.55 4.21
N GLY A 2 -13.95 20.69 3.43
CA GLY A 2 -13.50 19.31 3.27
C GLY A 2 -12.16 19.18 2.53
N TYR A 3 -11.58 17.97 2.54
CA TYR A 3 -10.44 17.61 1.68
C TYR A 3 -10.87 17.46 0.22
N ILE A 4 -9.95 17.70 -0.71
CA ILE A 4 -10.16 17.37 -2.13
C ILE A 4 -9.91 15.87 -2.28
N LYS A 5 -10.91 15.12 -2.75
CA LYS A 5 -10.84 13.66 -2.96
C LYS A 5 -11.22 13.34 -4.40
N SER A 6 -10.64 12.27 -4.95
CA SER A 6 -11.06 11.74 -6.25
C SER A 6 -12.44 11.09 -6.15
N ALA A 7 -13.37 11.47 -7.03
CA ALA A 7 -14.71 10.88 -7.08
C ALA A 7 -14.67 9.38 -7.43
N ALA A 8 -13.65 8.91 -8.15
CA ALA A 8 -13.52 7.50 -8.53
C ALA A 8 -13.35 6.57 -7.31
N LEU A 9 -12.83 7.10 -6.20
CA LEU A 9 -12.61 6.37 -4.94
C LEU A 9 -13.79 6.45 -3.97
N GLU A 10 -14.82 7.26 -4.25
CA GLU A 10 -15.87 7.56 -3.27
C GLU A 10 -16.68 6.32 -2.88
N GLU A 11 -17.06 5.50 -3.87
CA GLU A 11 -17.90 4.32 -3.63
C GLU A 11 -17.13 3.24 -2.86
N THR A 12 -16.00 2.77 -3.42
CA THR A 12 -15.34 1.55 -2.93
C THR A 12 -13.99 1.80 -2.25
N GLY A 13 -13.47 3.02 -2.28
CA GLY A 13 -12.15 3.36 -1.71
C GLY A 13 -10.96 2.87 -2.53
N TYR A 14 -11.17 2.26 -3.70
CA TYR A 14 -10.09 1.84 -4.60
C TYR A 14 -10.42 2.05 -6.08
N VAL A 15 -9.38 2.10 -6.91
CA VAL A 15 -9.45 2.09 -8.37
C VAL A 15 -8.38 1.15 -8.91
N VAL A 16 -8.75 0.30 -9.87
CA VAL A 16 -7.84 -0.53 -10.66
C VAL A 16 -7.68 0.11 -12.03
N LEU A 17 -6.45 0.28 -12.49
CA LEU A 17 -6.13 0.87 -13.78
C LEU A 17 -5.73 -0.21 -14.79
N ASP A 18 -5.69 0.16 -16.07
CA ASP A 18 -5.12 -0.69 -17.12
C ASP A 18 -3.73 -1.20 -16.74
N ARG A 19 -3.45 -2.47 -17.05
CA ARG A 19 -2.15 -3.09 -16.80
C ARG A 19 -1.06 -2.37 -17.61
N TYR A 20 0.05 -2.09 -16.95
CA TYR A 20 1.26 -1.63 -17.63
C TYR A 20 1.95 -2.79 -18.35
N ASN A 21 2.14 -2.64 -19.65
CA ASN A 21 2.60 -3.75 -20.52
C ASN A 21 4.02 -3.55 -21.06
N ASN A 22 4.78 -2.57 -20.56
CA ASN A 22 6.18 -2.43 -20.93
C ASN A 22 7.08 -3.11 -19.89
N GLU A 23 8.22 -3.58 -20.36
CA GLU A 23 9.26 -4.14 -19.52
C GLU A 23 9.94 -3.06 -18.67
N ILE A 24 10.30 -3.42 -17.44
CA ILE A 24 11.10 -2.60 -16.53
C ILE A 24 12.29 -3.46 -16.12
N ASP A 25 13.50 -2.91 -16.17
CA ASP A 25 14.71 -3.63 -15.79
C ASP A 25 14.63 -4.02 -14.30
N PRO A 26 14.70 -5.31 -13.95
CA PRO A 26 14.70 -5.75 -12.55
C PRO A 26 15.74 -5.11 -11.66
N LYS A 27 16.85 -4.61 -12.23
CA LYS A 27 17.85 -3.86 -11.46
C LYS A 27 17.26 -2.62 -10.78
N GLU A 28 16.24 -2.00 -11.35
CA GLU A 28 15.58 -0.83 -10.76
C GLU A 28 14.95 -1.13 -9.40
N TRP A 29 14.65 -2.39 -9.09
CA TRP A 29 14.15 -2.79 -7.76
C TRP A 29 15.01 -3.81 -7.03
N LEU A 30 15.96 -4.47 -7.69
CA LEU A 30 16.86 -5.43 -7.05
C LEU A 30 18.16 -4.77 -6.54
N ASP A 31 18.64 -3.71 -7.19
CA ASP A 31 19.96 -3.12 -6.90
C ASP A 31 19.87 -1.86 -6.01
N VAL A 32 18.67 -1.39 -5.70
CA VAL A 32 18.43 -0.28 -4.76
C VAL A 32 18.71 -0.69 -3.32
N GLU A 33 19.05 0.29 -2.48
CA GLU A 33 19.29 0.05 -1.05
C GLU A 33 17.97 -0.15 -0.29
N TYR A 34 17.85 -1.28 0.41
CA TYR A 34 16.72 -1.62 1.25
C TYR A 34 17.00 -1.37 2.74
N VAL A 35 16.01 -0.82 3.42
CA VAL A 35 15.93 -0.70 4.88
C VAL A 35 15.07 -1.83 5.42
N ASP A 36 15.54 -2.49 6.48
CA ASP A 36 14.72 -3.46 7.21
C ASP A 36 13.60 -2.71 7.95
N TRP A 37 12.36 -2.92 7.50
CA TRP A 37 11.18 -2.26 8.02
C TRP A 37 9.98 -3.18 7.89
N LYS A 38 9.41 -3.58 9.02
CA LYS A 38 8.25 -4.49 9.08
C LYS A 38 6.98 -3.67 9.21
N SER A 39 6.11 -3.74 8.20
CA SER A 39 4.80 -3.08 8.24
C SER A 39 3.64 -4.07 8.16
N SER A 40 3.62 -4.94 7.16
CA SER A 40 2.52 -5.88 6.88
C SER A 40 3.00 -7.29 6.55
N GLY A 41 3.79 -7.85 7.47
CA GLY A 41 4.41 -9.17 7.33
C GLY A 41 5.92 -9.07 7.35
N ASP A 42 6.57 -10.03 6.70
CA ASP A 42 8.02 -10.00 6.54
C ASP A 42 8.39 -9.18 5.31
N THR A 43 8.65 -7.90 5.55
CA THR A 43 8.89 -6.89 4.51
C THR A 43 10.23 -6.19 4.68
N ARG A 44 10.76 -5.66 3.58
CA ARG A 44 11.77 -4.60 3.59
C ARG A 44 11.43 -3.56 2.52
N PHE A 45 11.94 -2.35 2.67
CA PHE A 45 11.58 -1.23 1.80
C PHE A 45 12.80 -0.51 1.26
N ALA A 46 12.80 -0.19 -0.04
CA ALA A 46 13.77 0.69 -0.66
C ALA A 46 13.10 2.03 -0.99
N PRO A 47 13.35 3.11 -0.25
CA PRO A 47 12.74 4.40 -0.54
C PRO A 47 13.38 5.03 -1.79
N LEU A 48 12.52 5.60 -2.64
CA LEU A 48 12.90 6.48 -3.75
C LEU A 48 12.67 7.95 -3.40
N ALA A 49 11.67 8.24 -2.56
CA ALA A 49 11.44 9.54 -1.94
C ALA A 49 11.09 9.40 -0.45
N SER A 50 11.67 10.26 0.37
CA SER A 50 11.45 10.32 1.83
C SER A 50 11.24 11.76 2.29
N ALA A 51 11.11 11.99 3.60
CA ALA A 51 10.84 13.34 4.10
C ALA A 51 12.04 14.28 3.90
N LYS A 52 13.26 13.74 3.80
CA LYS A 52 14.49 14.53 3.73
C LYS A 52 15.43 14.12 2.61
N GLY A 53 15.07 13.14 1.78
CA GLY A 53 15.96 12.60 0.76
C GLY A 53 17.00 11.65 1.35
N GLU A 54 16.72 11.11 2.55
CA GLU A 54 17.53 10.10 3.22
C GLU A 54 16.93 8.71 2.99
N ILE A 55 17.77 7.66 3.03
CA ILE A 55 17.34 6.26 2.91
C ILE A 55 16.69 5.84 4.23
N GLU A 56 15.40 6.13 4.37
CA GLU A 56 14.60 5.89 5.57
C GLU A 56 13.12 5.67 5.23
N CYS A 57 12.37 5.08 6.15
CA CYS A 57 10.97 4.66 5.93
C CYS A 57 9.98 5.18 6.98
N ASN A 58 10.36 6.12 7.83
CA ASN A 58 9.46 6.64 8.85
C ASN A 58 8.32 7.45 8.22
N GLY A 59 7.18 7.49 8.91
CA GLY A 59 6.13 8.46 8.62
C GLY A 59 6.66 9.90 8.69
N PHE A 60 6.26 10.75 7.74
CA PHE A 60 6.75 12.13 7.64
C PHE A 60 6.42 12.98 8.89
N TRP A 61 5.39 12.60 9.65
CA TRP A 61 5.00 13.23 10.91
C TRP A 61 5.97 12.96 12.08
N ASN A 62 6.86 11.96 11.98
CA ASN A 62 7.87 11.67 13.01
C ASN A 62 9.06 12.65 12.95
N HIS A 63 9.19 13.42 11.87
CA HIS A 63 10.24 14.41 11.72
C HIS A 63 10.01 15.65 12.60
N LYS A 64 11.07 16.43 12.82
CA LYS A 64 11.01 17.71 13.53
C LYS A 64 11.50 18.83 12.60
N PRO A 65 10.64 19.77 12.17
CA PRO A 65 9.18 19.81 12.42
C PRO A 65 8.43 18.65 11.71
N PRO A 66 7.25 18.24 12.20
CA PRO A 66 6.45 17.19 11.57
C PRO A 66 5.92 17.65 10.20
N ARG A 67 5.79 16.72 9.25
CA ARG A 67 5.37 17.01 7.88
C ARG A 67 4.19 16.15 7.44
N THR A 68 3.33 16.72 6.59
CA THR A 68 2.33 16.00 5.80
C THR A 68 3.01 14.97 4.90
N ASP A 69 2.32 13.90 4.52
CA ASP A 69 2.82 12.90 3.56
C ASP A 69 2.74 13.41 2.10
N LYS A 70 3.36 14.57 1.87
CA LYS A 70 3.40 15.35 0.63
C LYS A 70 4.80 15.96 0.47
N ASP A 71 5.11 16.38 -0.75
CA ASP A 71 6.38 17.04 -1.09
C ASP A 71 7.60 16.17 -0.73
N GLY A 72 7.53 14.88 -1.04
CA GLY A 72 8.61 13.92 -0.86
C GLY A 72 9.88 14.40 -1.56
N VAL A 73 11.01 14.26 -0.87
CA VAL A 73 12.32 14.59 -1.40
C VAL A 73 12.91 13.32 -2.01
N TRP A 74 13.14 13.35 -3.31
CA TRP A 74 13.76 12.26 -4.06
C TRP A 74 15.18 11.98 -3.55
N ILE A 75 15.55 10.71 -3.55
CA ILE A 75 16.86 10.22 -3.09
C ILE A 75 17.70 9.97 -4.34
N ASP A 76 18.57 10.91 -4.70
CA ASP A 76 19.33 10.90 -5.96
C ASP A 76 20.07 9.58 -6.24
N SER A 77 20.62 8.95 -5.19
CA SER A 77 21.32 7.67 -5.29
C SER A 77 20.40 6.51 -5.69
N GLN A 78 19.14 6.53 -5.25
CA GLN A 78 18.14 5.50 -5.54
C GLN A 78 17.45 5.76 -6.88
N THR A 79 17.08 7.01 -7.16
CA THR A 79 16.41 7.38 -8.42
C THR A 79 17.33 7.26 -9.63
N ALA A 80 18.66 7.40 -9.44
CA ALA A 80 19.64 7.10 -10.48
C ALA A 80 19.67 5.61 -10.87
N ILE A 81 19.37 4.71 -9.94
CA ILE A 81 19.27 3.26 -10.18
C ILE A 81 17.89 2.90 -10.75
N ALA A 82 16.84 3.60 -10.32
CA ALA A 82 15.44 3.31 -10.65
C ALA A 82 14.75 4.44 -11.45
N PRO A 83 15.28 4.83 -12.64
CA PRO A 83 14.75 5.97 -13.39
C PRO A 83 13.34 5.73 -13.93
N THR A 84 13.01 4.51 -14.37
CA THR A 84 11.68 4.18 -14.88
C THR A 84 10.67 4.18 -13.74
N LEU A 85 10.99 3.57 -12.60
CA LEU A 85 10.10 3.57 -11.43
C LEU A 85 9.86 4.98 -10.88
N THR A 86 10.88 5.82 -10.88
CA THR A 86 10.74 7.26 -10.54
C THR A 86 9.79 7.95 -11.52
N ALA A 87 9.94 7.70 -12.82
CA ALA A 87 9.03 8.25 -13.85
C ALA A 87 7.59 7.71 -13.70
N ARG A 88 7.39 6.45 -13.32
CA ARG A 88 6.07 5.88 -13.01
C ARG A 88 5.42 6.62 -11.84
N ALA A 89 6.17 6.85 -10.76
CA ALA A 89 5.69 7.56 -9.58
C ALA A 89 5.30 9.02 -9.88
N MET A 90 5.98 9.68 -10.81
CA MET A 90 5.70 11.05 -11.23
C MET A 90 4.64 11.17 -12.33
N GLU A 91 4.29 10.07 -13.01
CA GLU A 91 3.45 10.11 -14.20
C GLU A 91 2.10 10.81 -13.99
N PRO A 92 1.39 10.64 -12.85
CA PRO A 92 0.12 11.32 -12.66
C PRO A 92 0.22 12.85 -12.71
N GLY A 93 1.39 13.42 -12.45
CA GLY A 93 1.57 14.87 -12.24
C GLY A 93 1.06 15.37 -10.89
N ALA A 94 0.51 14.48 -10.06
CA ALA A 94 0.09 14.77 -8.69
C ALA A 94 1.30 14.97 -7.77
N ASN A 95 1.10 15.69 -6.66
CA ASN A 95 2.12 15.81 -5.62
C ASN A 95 2.45 14.42 -5.04
N VAL A 96 3.74 14.12 -4.93
CA VAL A 96 4.26 12.84 -4.43
C VAL A 96 4.71 13.00 -2.99
N GLY A 97 4.26 12.12 -2.10
CA GLY A 97 4.75 11.98 -0.73
C GLY A 97 5.85 10.91 -0.63
N ARG A 98 5.68 9.95 0.29
CA ARG A 98 6.50 8.72 0.33
C ARG A 98 6.42 7.95 -0.99
N CYS A 99 7.55 7.60 -1.58
CA CYS A 99 7.65 6.71 -2.75
C CYS A 99 8.68 5.63 -2.46
N ARG A 100 8.29 4.35 -2.49
CA ARG A 100 9.11 3.23 -2.01
C ARG A 100 8.83 1.96 -2.78
N ILE A 101 9.82 1.12 -2.95
CA ILE A 101 9.65 -0.26 -3.37
C ILE A 101 9.49 -1.10 -2.11
N ILE A 102 8.44 -1.90 -2.05
CA ILE A 102 8.27 -2.94 -1.03
C ILE A 102 8.75 -4.27 -1.60
N GLU A 103 9.51 -5.01 -0.79
CA GLU A 103 9.70 -6.44 -0.93
C GLU A 103 8.86 -7.14 0.14
N LEU A 104 8.02 -8.09 -0.29
CA LEU A 104 7.22 -8.93 0.58
C LEU A 104 7.64 -10.39 0.40
N GLN A 105 8.05 -11.03 1.50
CA GLN A 105 8.33 -12.46 1.52
C GLN A 105 7.06 -13.30 1.42
N PRO A 106 7.16 -14.58 0.99
CA PRO A 106 6.05 -15.51 0.97
C PRO A 106 5.23 -15.54 2.26
N ASN A 107 3.91 -15.54 2.12
CA ASN A 107 2.96 -15.59 3.23
C ASN A 107 1.68 -16.35 2.86
N THR A 108 0.76 -16.46 3.82
CA THR A 108 -0.56 -17.07 3.61
C THR A 108 -1.68 -16.03 3.66
N TYR A 109 -2.89 -16.42 3.25
CA TYR A 109 -4.08 -15.60 3.47
C TYR A 109 -4.31 -15.28 4.96
N ALA A 110 -4.04 -16.23 5.87
CA ALA A 110 -4.15 -15.99 7.31
C ALA A 110 -3.15 -14.91 7.80
N ASP A 111 -1.92 -14.93 7.28
CA ASP A 111 -0.93 -13.90 7.58
C ASP A 111 -1.35 -12.54 7.02
N CYS A 112 -1.86 -12.52 5.78
CA CYS A 112 -2.44 -11.33 5.16
C CYS A 112 -3.56 -10.74 6.02
N LEU A 113 -4.52 -11.56 6.47
CA LEU A 113 -5.62 -11.11 7.32
C LEU A 113 -5.15 -10.55 8.66
N TYR A 114 -4.17 -11.19 9.29
CA TYR A 114 -3.60 -10.70 10.55
C TYR A 114 -2.92 -9.33 10.37
N ASN A 115 -2.25 -9.15 9.23
CA ASN A 115 -1.49 -7.95 8.87
C ASN A 115 -2.31 -6.84 8.21
N LEU A 116 -3.64 -7.01 8.06
CA LEU A 116 -4.53 -5.93 7.63
C LEU A 116 -4.34 -4.71 8.52
N HIS A 117 -4.09 -3.57 7.89
CA HIS A 117 -3.90 -2.28 8.54
C HIS A 117 -4.50 -1.13 7.72
N GLN A 118 -4.65 0.03 8.36
CA GLN A 118 -4.92 1.32 7.70
C GLN A 118 -3.69 2.20 7.87
N ASP A 119 -3.40 3.05 6.89
CA ASP A 119 -2.27 3.98 6.92
C ASP A 119 -2.66 5.35 7.49
N ASP A 120 -1.72 6.01 8.16
CA ASP A 120 -1.93 7.38 8.64
C ASP A 120 -1.36 8.46 7.71
N ASN A 121 -1.92 8.57 6.51
CA ASN A 121 -1.36 9.45 5.47
C ASN A 121 -1.76 10.92 5.65
N ASN A 122 -2.91 11.18 6.28
CA ASN A 122 -3.59 12.48 6.23
C ASN A 122 -3.64 13.23 7.57
N ARG A 123 -3.04 12.71 8.66
CA ARG A 123 -3.06 13.30 10.01
C ARG A 123 -2.85 14.82 10.05
N LEU A 124 -1.93 15.31 9.23
CA LEU A 124 -1.45 16.70 9.24
C LEU A 124 -1.97 17.52 8.05
N ASN A 125 -2.79 16.94 7.18
CA ASN A 125 -3.21 17.61 5.95
C ASN A 125 -4.11 18.80 6.27
N PRO A 126 -3.82 20.01 5.74
CA PRO A 126 -4.70 21.15 5.91
C PRO A 126 -6.03 20.95 5.17
N ASP A 127 -7.11 21.50 5.75
CA ASP A 127 -8.40 21.65 5.07
C ASP A 127 -8.22 22.28 3.68
N GLY A 128 -9.01 21.81 2.70
CA GLY A 128 -8.97 22.33 1.34
C GLY A 128 -7.77 21.86 0.50
N THR A 129 -6.89 21.00 1.04
CA THR A 129 -5.83 20.34 0.27
C THR A 129 -6.26 18.93 -0.15
N GLY A 130 -5.51 18.31 -1.07
CA GLY A 130 -5.79 16.97 -1.55
C GLY A 130 -5.58 15.90 -0.48
N TRP A 131 -6.45 14.90 -0.50
CA TRP A 131 -6.33 13.70 0.31
C TRP A 131 -5.25 12.78 -0.26
N VAL A 132 -4.35 12.30 0.58
CA VAL A 132 -3.28 11.38 0.19
C VAL A 132 -3.84 9.97 0.09
N VAL A 133 -3.64 9.36 -1.07
CA VAL A 133 -3.97 7.96 -1.39
C VAL A 133 -2.70 7.23 -1.83
N ARG A 134 -2.72 5.90 -1.83
CA ARG A 134 -1.56 5.09 -2.24
C ARG A 134 -1.78 4.48 -3.62
N GLY A 135 -0.87 4.78 -4.53
CA GLY A 135 -0.67 4.02 -5.76
C GLY A 135 0.16 2.77 -5.48
N PHE A 136 -0.28 1.63 -5.99
CA PHE A 136 0.47 0.37 -6.01
C PHE A 136 0.73 -0.03 -7.46
N PHE A 137 1.99 -0.27 -7.78
CA PHE A 137 2.44 -0.71 -9.09
C PHE A 137 3.24 -2.00 -8.94
N ASN A 138 2.63 -3.12 -9.29
CA ASN A 138 3.18 -4.45 -9.03
C ASN A 138 4.32 -4.77 -10.02
N LEU A 139 5.47 -5.25 -9.53
CA LEU A 139 6.68 -5.44 -10.33
C LEU A 139 6.92 -6.91 -10.72
N THR A 140 6.67 -7.84 -9.81
CA THR A 140 6.86 -9.28 -10.06
C THR A 140 5.62 -9.94 -10.63
N ASP A 141 5.81 -10.91 -11.51
CA ASP A 141 4.71 -11.67 -12.10
C ASP A 141 4.36 -12.89 -11.24
N ASP A 142 3.66 -12.63 -10.13
CA ASP A 142 3.20 -13.68 -9.22
C ASP A 142 1.73 -13.96 -9.45
N THR A 143 1.42 -15.01 -10.21
CA THR A 143 0.05 -15.33 -10.63
C THR A 143 -0.88 -15.72 -9.46
N THR A 144 -0.33 -15.98 -8.28
CA THR A 144 -1.06 -16.35 -7.07
C THR A 144 -1.15 -15.22 -6.04
N SER A 145 -0.58 -14.04 -6.33
CA SER A 145 -0.63 -12.89 -5.43
C SER A 145 -1.90 -12.09 -5.62
N TYR A 146 -2.47 -11.61 -4.51
CA TYR A 146 -3.62 -10.74 -4.55
C TYR A 146 -3.63 -9.77 -3.37
N PHE A 147 -4.21 -8.60 -3.59
CA PHE A 147 -4.40 -7.54 -2.61
C PHE A 147 -5.76 -7.72 -1.94
N VAL A 148 -5.81 -7.72 -0.62
CA VAL A 148 -7.04 -7.84 0.17
C VAL A 148 -7.44 -6.45 0.66
N LEU A 149 -8.70 -6.08 0.45
CA LEU A 149 -9.31 -4.83 0.92
C LEU A 149 -10.55 -5.14 1.75
N ARG A 150 -10.71 -4.46 2.89
CA ARG A 150 -11.94 -4.48 3.72
C ARG A 150 -12.24 -3.10 4.30
N GLU A 151 -13.51 -2.72 4.41
CA GLU A 151 -13.94 -1.55 5.19
C GLU A 151 -13.83 -1.84 6.70
N ASN A 152 -14.18 -3.06 7.10
CA ASN A 152 -14.03 -3.55 8.46
C ASN A 152 -13.00 -4.69 8.49
N ARG A 153 -11.96 -4.53 9.32
CA ARG A 153 -10.84 -5.46 9.44
C ARG A 153 -11.27 -6.93 9.58
N THR A 154 -12.29 -7.20 10.38
CA THR A 154 -12.66 -8.56 10.81
C THR A 154 -13.93 -9.07 10.14
N ASP A 155 -14.63 -8.25 9.36
CA ASP A 155 -15.83 -8.66 8.62
C ASP A 155 -15.45 -9.08 7.19
N PRO A 156 -15.55 -10.37 6.84
CA PRO A 156 -15.19 -10.84 5.50
C PRO A 156 -16.28 -10.54 4.43
N SER A 157 -17.48 -10.10 4.81
CA SER A 157 -18.60 -9.97 3.87
C SER A 157 -18.42 -8.88 2.80
N GLU A 158 -17.57 -7.90 3.08
CA GLU A 158 -17.24 -6.78 2.20
C GLU A 158 -15.83 -6.91 1.58
N GLU A 159 -15.20 -8.08 1.72
CA GLU A 159 -13.85 -8.29 1.21
C GLU A 159 -13.78 -8.22 -0.31
N THR A 160 -12.89 -7.37 -0.82
CA THR A 160 -12.47 -7.39 -2.22
C THR A 160 -11.05 -7.93 -2.33
N ARG A 161 -10.82 -8.86 -3.26
CA ARG A 161 -9.48 -9.39 -3.57
C ARG A 161 -9.07 -8.98 -4.98
N ILE A 162 -7.97 -8.27 -5.15
CA ILE A 162 -7.53 -7.78 -6.47
C ILE A 162 -6.28 -8.54 -6.89
N ALA A 163 -6.30 -9.16 -8.07
CA ALA A 163 -5.14 -9.89 -8.61
C ALA A 163 -3.93 -8.97 -8.80
N LEU A 164 -2.72 -9.48 -8.55
CA LEU A 164 -1.47 -8.72 -8.65
C LEU A 164 -0.47 -9.36 -9.65
N PRO A 165 -0.81 -9.47 -10.97
CA PRO A 165 0.20 -9.80 -11.98
C PRO A 165 1.19 -8.65 -12.17
N ALA A 166 2.34 -8.89 -12.83
CA ALA A 166 3.31 -7.83 -13.11
C ALA A 166 2.67 -6.68 -13.90
N GLY A 167 2.91 -5.43 -13.53
CA GLY A 167 2.29 -4.26 -14.15
C GLY A 167 0.84 -3.99 -13.72
N ALA A 168 0.28 -4.73 -12.77
CA ALA A 168 -0.99 -4.35 -12.14
C ALA A 168 -0.86 -3.00 -11.43
N GLN A 169 -1.87 -2.15 -11.60
CA GLN A 169 -1.88 -0.77 -11.11
C GLN A 169 -3.15 -0.50 -10.30
N LEU A 170 -2.97 -0.06 -9.06
CA LEU A 170 -4.06 0.19 -8.11
C LEU A 170 -3.88 1.56 -7.48
N ILE A 171 -4.96 2.24 -7.15
CA ILE A 171 -4.98 3.41 -6.29
C ILE A 171 -5.97 3.12 -5.17
N VAL A 172 -5.53 3.27 -3.91
CA VAL A 172 -6.32 2.89 -2.74
C VAL A 172 -6.30 4.02 -1.72
N ASP A 173 -7.47 4.37 -1.18
CA ASP A 173 -7.58 5.17 0.04
C ASP A 173 -7.20 4.29 1.23
N THR A 174 -5.89 4.11 1.45
CA THR A 174 -5.36 3.22 2.49
C THR A 174 -5.59 3.71 3.91
N GLN A 175 -6.07 4.95 4.08
CA GLN A 175 -6.52 5.46 5.37
C GLN A 175 -7.98 5.09 5.66
N ARG A 176 -8.80 4.90 4.61
CA ARG A 176 -10.16 4.35 4.72
C ARG A 176 -10.13 2.82 4.84
N LEU A 177 -9.42 2.14 3.95
CA LEU A 177 -9.52 0.68 3.82
C LEU A 177 -8.45 -0.06 4.60
N TRP A 178 -8.86 -1.13 5.26
CA TRP A 178 -7.96 -2.15 5.76
C TRP A 178 -7.38 -2.92 4.57
N HIS A 179 -6.06 -3.04 4.53
CA HIS A 179 -5.40 -3.63 3.39
C HIS A 179 -4.13 -4.41 3.74
N ALA A 180 -3.83 -5.40 2.92
CA ALA A 180 -2.61 -6.22 2.94
C ALA A 180 -2.53 -7.04 1.65
N ALA A 181 -1.38 -7.67 1.39
CA ALA A 181 -1.21 -8.57 0.25
C ALA A 181 -0.98 -10.01 0.72
N ALA A 182 -1.68 -10.96 0.07
CA ALA A 182 -1.40 -12.38 0.14
C ALA A 182 -0.45 -12.76 -1.00
N HIS A 183 0.56 -13.55 -0.70
CA HIS A 183 1.62 -13.91 -1.62
C HIS A 183 2.13 -15.33 -1.34
N TYR A 184 1.58 -16.31 -2.06
CA TYR A 184 1.93 -17.73 -1.93
C TYR A 184 3.16 -18.17 -2.75
N GLY A 185 3.83 -17.24 -3.43
CA GLY A 185 5.01 -17.53 -4.23
C GLY A 185 6.15 -18.11 -3.37
N ALA A 186 7.18 -18.64 -4.03
CA ALA A 186 8.39 -19.10 -3.33
C ALA A 186 9.49 -18.02 -3.27
N GLU A 187 9.40 -17.02 -4.14
CA GLU A 187 10.34 -15.91 -4.27
C GLU A 187 9.69 -14.61 -3.77
N PRO A 188 10.46 -13.58 -3.38
CA PRO A 188 9.88 -12.33 -2.90
C PRO A 188 9.07 -11.59 -3.97
N ARG A 189 7.94 -11.01 -3.57
CA ARG A 189 7.13 -10.11 -4.39
C ARG A 189 7.61 -8.67 -4.26
N TYR A 190 7.75 -7.97 -5.40
CA TYR A 190 8.10 -6.55 -5.42
C TYR A 190 6.96 -5.66 -5.92
N CYS A 191 6.80 -4.48 -5.32
CA CYS A 191 5.82 -3.49 -5.73
C CYS A 191 6.32 -2.07 -5.45
N LEU A 192 6.14 -1.16 -6.39
CA LEU A 192 6.31 0.27 -6.13
C LEU A 192 5.05 0.81 -5.45
N ILE A 193 5.21 1.50 -4.33
CA ILE A 193 4.15 2.16 -3.56
C ILE A 193 4.43 3.66 -3.55
N THR A 194 3.46 4.46 -3.96
CA THR A 194 3.60 5.92 -4.03
C THR A 194 2.42 6.62 -3.35
N SER A 195 2.70 7.56 -2.44
CA SER A 195 1.70 8.51 -1.95
C SER A 195 1.43 9.56 -3.01
N TRP A 196 0.18 9.70 -3.41
CA TRP A 196 -0.28 10.76 -4.30
C TRP A 196 -1.33 11.63 -3.61
N GLU A 197 -1.17 12.94 -3.76
CA GLU A 197 -2.20 13.90 -3.40
C GLU A 197 -3.35 13.86 -4.42
N SER A 198 -4.57 13.65 -3.94
CA SER A 198 -5.77 13.72 -4.77
C SER A 198 -5.96 15.12 -5.34
N GLY A 199 -6.33 15.20 -6.62
CA GLY A 199 -6.55 16.44 -7.34
C GLY A 199 -6.81 16.18 -8.83
N PRO A 200 -7.01 17.24 -9.63
CA PRO A 200 -7.31 17.12 -11.06
C PRO A 200 -6.29 16.29 -11.85
N GLU A 201 -5.01 16.34 -11.47
CA GLU A 201 -3.93 15.59 -12.08
C GLU A 201 -4.10 14.07 -11.86
N LEU A 202 -4.41 13.66 -10.62
CA LEU A 202 -4.68 12.25 -10.31
C LEU A 202 -5.95 11.75 -11.00
N ASP A 203 -7.00 12.57 -11.06
CA ASP A 203 -8.24 12.24 -11.76
C ASP A 203 -8.00 12.06 -13.27
N ALA A 204 -7.18 12.92 -13.88
CA ALA A 204 -6.76 12.78 -15.28
C ALA A 204 -5.96 11.50 -15.52
N TYR A 205 -5.09 11.11 -14.57
CA TYR A 205 -4.35 9.85 -14.63
C TYR A 205 -5.27 8.63 -14.55
N ILE A 206 -6.24 8.63 -13.62
CA ILE A 206 -7.26 7.59 -13.49
C ILE A 206 -8.04 7.44 -14.81
N ALA A 207 -8.49 8.55 -15.39
CA ALA A 207 -9.21 8.55 -16.66
C ALA A 207 -8.35 8.06 -17.84
N LYS A 208 -7.08 8.49 -17.90
CA LYS A 208 -6.12 8.07 -18.94
C LYS A 208 -5.95 6.56 -19.00
N TYR A 209 -5.97 5.89 -17.85
CA TYR A 209 -5.79 4.44 -17.73
C TYR A 209 -7.08 3.69 -17.42
N ASN A 210 -8.23 4.23 -17.85
CA ASN A 210 -9.54 3.57 -17.81
C ASN A 210 -9.91 3.02 -16.42
N GLY A 211 -9.61 3.76 -15.35
CA GLY A 211 -9.77 3.28 -13.99
C GLY A 211 -11.19 2.82 -13.65
N VAL A 212 -11.29 1.62 -13.07
CA VAL A 212 -12.55 1.01 -12.60
C VAL A 212 -12.47 0.76 -11.10
N ASN A 213 -13.58 0.96 -10.40
CA ASN A 213 -13.66 0.84 -8.94
C ASN A 213 -14.47 -0.39 -8.48
N LYS A 214 -14.85 -1.26 -9.43
CA LYS A 214 -15.50 -2.55 -9.21
C LYS A 214 -14.83 -3.60 -10.09
N VAL A 215 -14.30 -4.63 -9.46
CA VAL A 215 -13.67 -5.77 -10.13
C VAL A 215 -14.17 -7.07 -9.51
N ASP A 216 -14.12 -8.15 -10.29
CA ASP A 216 -14.34 -9.48 -9.75
C ASP A 216 -13.23 -9.82 -8.75
N SER A 217 -13.63 -10.30 -7.57
CA SER A 217 -12.66 -10.70 -6.57
C SER A 217 -11.86 -11.91 -7.03
N TYR A 218 -10.54 -11.86 -6.82
CA TYR A 218 -9.64 -12.98 -7.07
C TYR A 218 -10.17 -14.25 -6.36
N PRO A 219 -10.28 -15.38 -7.09
CA PRO A 219 -10.88 -16.58 -6.55
C PRO A 219 -9.98 -17.23 -5.50
N VAL A 220 -10.56 -17.52 -4.35
CA VAL A 220 -9.94 -18.28 -3.26
C VAL A 220 -10.99 -19.30 -2.81
N ASP A 221 -10.59 -20.54 -2.57
CA ASP A 221 -11.53 -21.57 -2.12
C ASP A 221 -12.05 -21.27 -0.71
N GLN A 222 -13.27 -21.73 -0.43
CA GLN A 222 -13.95 -21.42 0.83
C GLN A 222 -13.20 -22.00 2.05
N GLU A 223 -12.51 -23.13 1.90
CA GLU A 223 -11.75 -23.75 2.99
C GLU A 223 -10.58 -22.86 3.41
N THR A 224 -9.84 -22.30 2.45
CA THR A 224 -8.79 -21.31 2.70
C THR A 224 -9.34 -20.04 3.36
N LEU A 225 -10.49 -19.55 2.90
CA LEU A 225 -11.13 -18.36 3.49
C LEU A 225 -11.51 -18.59 4.96
N ASP A 226 -12.20 -19.71 5.23
CA ASP A 226 -12.66 -20.07 6.57
C ASP A 226 -11.47 -20.32 7.52
N ALA A 227 -10.45 -21.05 7.06
CA ALA A 227 -9.24 -21.30 7.83
C ALA A 227 -8.48 -20.00 8.15
N GLY A 228 -8.40 -19.08 7.17
CA GLY A 228 -7.79 -17.77 7.36
C GLY A 228 -8.51 -16.94 8.42
N GLN A 229 -9.85 -16.91 8.38
CA GLN A 229 -10.67 -16.18 9.34
C GLN A 229 -10.50 -16.74 10.76
N VAL A 230 -10.57 -18.06 10.93
CA VAL A 230 -10.35 -18.73 12.23
C VAL A 230 -8.96 -18.40 12.80
N GLU A 231 -7.93 -18.41 11.95
CA GLU A 231 -6.57 -18.10 12.40
C GLU A 231 -6.39 -16.61 12.74
N GLN A 232 -7.02 -15.70 11.98
CA GLN A 232 -7.03 -14.26 12.30
C GLN A 232 -7.64 -14.03 13.69
N GLU A 233 -8.82 -14.60 13.95
CA GLU A 233 -9.53 -14.49 15.24
C GLU A 233 -8.69 -15.05 16.39
N ARG A 234 -8.09 -16.24 16.20
CA ARG A 234 -7.21 -16.86 17.19
C ARG A 234 -6.02 -15.97 17.53
N ARG A 235 -5.36 -15.38 16.53
CA ARG A 235 -4.18 -14.51 16.73
C ARG A 235 -4.56 -13.17 17.39
N ILE A 236 -5.70 -12.59 17.03
CA ILE A 236 -6.23 -11.38 17.68
C ILE A 236 -6.54 -11.67 19.16
N ALA A 237 -7.26 -12.75 19.46
CA ALA A 237 -7.57 -13.15 20.83
C ALA A 237 -6.31 -13.42 21.67
N ALA A 238 -5.31 -14.10 21.08
CA ALA A 238 -4.03 -14.35 21.75
C ALA A 238 -3.27 -13.05 22.07
N ARG A 239 -3.25 -12.09 21.12
CA ARG A 239 -2.63 -10.77 21.33
C ARG A 239 -3.33 -10.00 22.44
N ALA A 240 -4.67 -9.95 22.40
CA ALA A 240 -5.47 -9.27 23.42
C ALA A 240 -5.23 -9.86 24.82
N ALA A 241 -5.20 -11.20 24.94
CA ALA A 241 -4.89 -11.88 26.19
C ALA A 241 -3.48 -11.56 26.70
N ALA A 242 -2.48 -11.53 25.82
CA ALA A 242 -1.10 -11.19 26.18
C ALA A 242 -0.96 -9.74 26.65
N LEU A 243 -1.68 -8.78 26.05
CA LEU A 243 -1.71 -7.39 26.49
C LEU A 243 -2.41 -7.24 27.84
N ALA A 244 -3.56 -7.89 28.01
CA ALA A 244 -4.30 -7.88 29.28
C ALA A 244 -3.44 -8.44 30.43
N ALA A 245 -2.67 -9.51 30.17
CA ALA A 245 -1.72 -10.07 31.14
C ALA A 245 -0.61 -9.08 31.56
N ARG A 246 -0.32 -8.07 30.73
CA ARG A 246 0.63 -6.98 31.01
C ARG A 246 -0.05 -5.72 31.57
N GLY A 247 -1.36 -5.76 31.84
CA GLY A 247 -2.14 -4.60 32.27
C GLY A 247 -2.32 -3.54 31.17
N GLN A 248 -2.17 -3.92 29.91
CA GLN A 248 -2.30 -3.06 28.74
C GLN A 248 -3.59 -3.41 27.98
N GLN A 249 -4.15 -2.42 27.27
CA GLN A 249 -5.22 -2.64 26.30
C GLN A 249 -4.65 -2.51 24.89
N GLU A 250 -5.30 -3.17 23.92
CA GLU A 250 -4.95 -3.00 22.52
C GLU A 250 -5.32 -1.58 22.08
N VAL A 251 -4.35 -0.89 21.48
CA VAL A 251 -4.55 0.40 20.83
C VAL A 251 -4.42 0.15 19.34
N THR A 252 -5.47 0.45 18.58
CA THR A 252 -5.41 0.45 17.12
C THR A 252 -4.51 1.61 16.69
N VAL A 253 -3.30 1.28 16.24
CA VAL A 253 -2.34 2.25 15.70
C VAL A 253 -2.37 2.12 14.18
N MET A 254 -2.56 3.24 13.50
CA MET A 254 -2.47 3.33 12.05
C MET A 254 -1.01 3.22 11.61
N SER A 255 -0.79 2.58 10.46
CA SER A 255 0.52 2.18 9.94
C SER A 255 1.31 3.35 9.33
N GLU A 256 2.63 3.18 9.30
CA GLU A 256 3.59 4.02 8.56
C GLU A 256 4.01 3.39 7.21
N ALA A 257 3.33 2.31 6.79
CA ALA A 257 3.53 1.62 5.53
C ALA A 257 3.40 2.54 4.30
#